data_AF-A0A2E7V1D5-F1
#
_entry.id   AF-A0A2E7V1D5-F1
#
_cell.length_a   1.000
_cell.length_b   1.000
_cell.length_c   1.000
_cell.angle_alpha   90.00
_cell.angle_beta   90.00
_cell.angle_gamma   90.00
#
_symmetry.space_group_name_H-M   'P 1'
#
loop_
_entity.id
_entity.type
_entity.pdbx_description
1 polymer ?
#
loop_
_entity_poly.entity_id
_entity_poly.type
_entity_poly.pdbx_seq_one_letter_code
_entity_poly.pdbx_strand_id
1 'polypeptide(L)'
;MQPLKALVIFLGVLIFVAFGFLAYGIISKLKTDENVPPHLDKFIETAVAVPKGARIKETRIEGNRILVRLEKTDGREALVLIDARTGKKLGLIHLGEGVVQ
;
A
#
# COMPACT_ATOMS: atom_id res chain seq x y z
N MET A 1 39.85 23.69 32.98
CA MET A 1 39.12 22.43 32.69
C MET A 1 37.60 22.57 32.68
N GLN A 2 37.00 23.53 33.40
CA GLN A 2 35.55 23.65 33.56
C GLN A 2 34.76 24.10 32.29
N PRO A 3 35.20 25.08 31.48
CA PRO A 3 34.36 25.56 30.37
C PRO A 3 34.25 24.55 29.22
N LEU A 4 35.31 23.78 28.97
CA LEU A 4 35.29 22.72 27.95
C LEU A 4 34.29 21.61 28.32
N LYS A 5 34.22 21.23 29.60
CA LYS A 5 33.28 20.20 30.08
C LYS A 5 31.83 20.68 30.00
N ALA A 6 31.56 21.96 30.28
CA ALA A 6 30.23 22.54 30.15
C ALA A 6 29.73 22.53 28.69
N LEU A 7 30.62 22.86 27.74
CA LEU A 7 30.28 22.83 26.31
C LEU A 7 29.94 21.41 25.83
N VAL A 8 30.67 20.40 26.30
CA VAL A 8 30.40 18.99 25.96
C VAL A 8 29.07 18.51 26.55
N ILE A 9 28.75 18.91 27.78
CA ILE A 9 27.46 18.59 28.40
C ILE A 9 26.32 19.22 27.59
N PHE A 10 26.47 20.48 27.18
CA PHE A 10 25.49 21.16 26.34
C PHE A 10 25.29 20.46 24.99
N LEU A 11 26.39 20.08 24.32
CA LEU A 11 26.34 19.35 23.05
C LEU A 11 25.64 17.99 23.21
N GLY A 12 25.94 17.27 24.29
CA GLY A 12 25.30 16.00 24.60
C GLY A 12 23.79 16.15 24.76
N VAL A 13 23.33 17.16 25.50
CA VAL A 13 21.89 17.44 25.67
C VAL A 13 21.24 17.76 24.32
N LEU A 14 21.88 18.57 23.48
CA LEU A 14 21.33 18.92 22.16
C LEU A 14 21.15 17.69 21.26
N ILE A 15 22.11 16.77 21.27
CA ILE A 15 22.03 15.50 20.53
C ILE A 15 20.89 14.63 21.06
N PHE A 16 20.75 14.52 22.39
CA PHE A 16 19.66 13.75 23.00
C PHE A 16 18.28 14.28 22.62
N VAL A 17 18.11 15.60 22.61
CA VAL A 17 16.86 16.24 22.19
C VAL A 17 16.56 15.93 20.72
N ALA A 18 17.54 16.14 19.83
CA ALA A 18 17.37 15.85 18.39
C ALA A 18 17.04 14.38 18.12
N PHE A 19 17.73 13.46 18.79
CA PHE A 19 17.49 12.02 18.66
C PHE A 19 16.11 11.62 19.20
N GLY A 20 15.67 12.21 20.30
CA GLY A 20 14.33 12.03 20.85
C GLY A 20 13.23 12.46 19.87
N PHE A 21 13.39 13.62 19.23
CA PHE A 21 12.47 14.07 18.17
C PHE A 21 12.46 13.11 16.98
N LEU A 22 13.62 12.61 16.55
CA LEU A 22 13.71 11.66 15.45
C LEU A 22 13.01 10.33 15.78
N ALA A 23 13.27 9.77 16.96
CA ALA A 23 12.62 8.54 17.43
C ALA A 23 11.10 8.73 17.55
N TYR A 24 10.65 9.86 18.11
CA TYR A 24 9.24 10.21 18.19
C TYR A 24 8.59 10.33 16.80
N GLY A 25 9.25 10.98 15.85
CA GLY A 25 8.76 11.11 14.47
C GLY A 25 8.63 9.76 13.76
N ILE A 26 9.58 8.85 13.96
CA ILE A 26 9.55 7.49 13.41
C ILE A 26 8.38 6.71 14.03
N ILE A 27 8.27 6.68 15.37
CA ILE A 27 7.20 5.96 16.07
C ILE A 27 5.82 6.56 15.76
N SER A 28 5.72 7.88 15.64
CA SER A 28 4.47 8.57 15.30
C SER A 28 4.04 8.28 13.86
N LYS A 29 4.97 8.19 12.90
CA LYS A 29 4.66 7.75 11.54
C LYS A 29 4.19 6.29 11.51
N LEU A 30 4.84 5.40 12.27
CA LEU A 30 4.43 4.00 12.40
C LEU A 30 3.04 3.85 13.03
N LYS A 31 2.69 4.68 14.02
CA LYS A 31 1.34 4.70 14.63
C LYS A 31 0.28 5.37 13.75
N THR A 32 0.68 6.19 12.78
CA THR A 32 -0.26 6.81 11.84
C THR A 32 -0.72 5.81 10.75
N ASP A 33 -0.01 4.69 10.58
CA ASP A 33 -0.43 3.54 9.78
C ASP A 33 -1.28 2.51 10.56
N GLU A 34 -1.87 2.89 11.70
CA GLU A 34 -2.81 2.04 12.45
C GLU A 34 -4.22 2.05 11.83
N ASN A 35 -4.28 1.82 10.52
CA ASN A 35 -5.45 1.26 9.83
C ASN A 35 -5.06 -0.04 9.10
N VAL A 36 -4.05 -0.76 9.60
CA VAL A 36 -3.83 -2.16 9.27
C VAL A 36 -4.50 -2.99 10.36
N PRO A 37 -5.77 -3.41 10.19
CA PRO A 37 -6.41 -4.28 11.16
C PRO A 37 -5.60 -5.57 11.30
N PRO A 38 -5.43 -6.08 12.54
CA PRO A 38 -4.73 -7.33 12.78
C PRO A 38 -5.44 -8.42 11.98
N HIS A 39 -4.71 -9.07 11.09
CA HIS A 39 -5.19 -10.23 10.34
C HIS A 39 -5.34 -11.40 11.32
N LEU A 40 -6.47 -11.40 12.03
CA LEU A 40 -7.10 -12.62 12.51
C LEU A 40 -7.77 -13.25 11.29
N ASP A 41 -7.47 -14.53 11.09
CA ASP A 41 -7.92 -15.42 10.01
C ASP A 41 -9.43 -15.39 9.78
N LYS A 42 -9.89 -14.33 9.12
CA LYS A 42 -11.25 -14.20 8.63
C LYS A 42 -11.11 -13.89 7.15
N PHE A 43 -11.39 -14.89 6.31
CA PHE A 43 -11.57 -14.68 4.90
C PHE A 43 -12.65 -13.61 4.72
N ILE A 44 -12.25 -12.38 4.42
CA ILE A 44 -13.19 -11.27 4.26
C ILE A 44 -13.83 -11.49 2.90
N GLU A 45 -15.05 -12.03 2.90
CA GLU A 45 -15.89 -12.09 1.71
C GLU A 45 -16.10 -10.67 1.18
N THR A 46 -15.38 -10.33 0.12
CA THR A 46 -15.41 -9.00 -0.51
C THR A 46 -15.99 -9.14 -1.90
N ALA A 47 -17.13 -8.50 -2.13
CA ALA A 47 -17.73 -8.40 -3.44
C ALA A 47 -16.93 -7.41 -4.29
N VAL A 48 -16.11 -7.93 -5.22
CA VAL A 48 -15.43 -7.11 -6.21
C VAL A 48 -16.43 -6.81 -7.34
N ALA A 49 -16.69 -5.53 -7.57
CA ALA A 49 -17.60 -5.07 -8.63
C ALA A 49 -17.00 -5.40 -10.01
N VAL A 50 -17.42 -6.53 -10.58
CA VAL A 50 -17.11 -6.90 -11.95
C VAL A 50 -18.06 -6.12 -12.89
N PRO A 51 -17.54 -5.48 -13.96
CA PRO A 51 -18.36 -4.82 -14.97
C PRO A 51 -19.47 -5.73 -15.51
N LYS A 52 -20.70 -5.23 -15.59
CA LYS A 52 -21.85 -6.01 -16.10
C LYS A 52 -21.55 -6.53 -17.51
N GLY A 53 -21.70 -7.84 -17.72
CA GLY A 53 -21.45 -8.51 -18.99
C GLY A 53 -19.99 -8.89 -19.26
N ALA A 54 -19.07 -8.67 -18.31
CA ALA A 54 -17.69 -9.12 -18.44
C ALA A 54 -17.54 -10.60 -18.06
N ARG A 55 -16.86 -11.40 -18.89
CA ARG A 55 -16.41 -12.75 -18.55
C ARG A 55 -14.98 -12.71 -18.05
N ILE A 56 -14.69 -13.50 -17.02
CA ILE A 56 -13.32 -13.70 -16.56
C ILE A 56 -12.65 -14.66 -17.53
N LYS A 57 -11.62 -14.17 -18.22
CA LYS A 57 -10.84 -14.95 -19.20
C LYS A 57 -9.63 -15.59 -18.52
N GLU A 58 -8.99 -14.85 -17.63
CA GLU A 58 -7.78 -15.31 -16.94
C GLU A 58 -7.67 -14.66 -15.57
N THR A 59 -7.20 -15.42 -14.59
CA THR A 59 -6.87 -14.94 -13.25
C THR A 59 -5.42 -15.34 -12.96
N ARG A 60 -4.57 -14.35 -12.67
CA ARG A 60 -3.17 -14.58 -12.32
C ARG A 60 -2.87 -13.93 -10.98
N ILE A 61 -2.15 -14.64 -10.13
CA ILE A 61 -1.72 -14.14 -8.82
C ILE A 61 -0.22 -13.90 -8.91
N GLU A 62 0.20 -12.66 -8.64
CA GLU A 62 1.60 -12.25 -8.69
C GLU A 62 1.95 -11.49 -7.40
N GLY A 63 2.65 -12.18 -6.51
CA GLY A 63 2.99 -11.67 -5.18
C GLY A 63 1.75 -11.31 -4.37
N ASN A 64 1.57 -10.01 -4.08
CA ASN A 64 0.45 -9.48 -3.31
C ASN A 64 -0.71 -8.96 -4.18
N ARG A 65 -0.73 -9.28 -5.48
CA ARG A 65 -1.71 -8.75 -6.43
C ARG A 65 -2.39 -9.88 -7.18
N ILE A 66 -3.70 -9.76 -7.34
CA ILE A 66 -4.52 -10.61 -8.19
C ILE A 66 -4.85 -9.78 -9.43
N LEU A 67 -4.42 -10.27 -10.58
CA LEU A 67 -4.73 -9.75 -11.89
C LEU A 67 -5.89 -10.57 -12.46
N VAL A 68 -7.01 -9.91 -12.73
CA VAL A 68 -8.18 -10.53 -13.36
C VAL A 68 -8.35 -9.91 -14.74
N ARG A 69 -8.13 -10.71 -15.78
CA ARG A 69 -8.40 -10.31 -17.17
C ARG A 69 -9.86 -10.60 -17.48
N LEU A 70 -10.57 -9.54 -17.81
CA LEU A 70 -11.97 -9.52 -18.16
C LEU A 70 -12.12 -9.27 -19.66
N GLU A 71 -13.05 -9.97 -20.28
CA GLU A 71 -13.51 -9.71 -21.63
C GLU A 71 -14.94 -9.22 -21.57
N LYS A 72 -15.19 -8.00 -22.06
CA LYS A 72 -16.53 -7.41 -22.08
C LYS A 72 -17.31 -7.99 -23.26
N THR A 73 -18.65 -8.00 -23.17
CA THR A 73 -19.55 -8.41 -24.27
C THR A 73 -19.33 -7.65 -25.59
N ASP A 74 -18.65 -6.51 -25.51
CA ASP A 74 -18.32 -5.61 -26.61
C ASP A 74 -16.93 -5.91 -27.22
N GLY A 75 -16.34 -7.09 -26.95
CA GLY A 75 -15.01 -7.51 -27.43
C GLY A 75 -13.82 -6.79 -26.78
N ARG A 76 -14.06 -5.71 -26.02
CA ARG A 76 -13.03 -4.95 -25.30
C ARG A 76 -12.55 -5.71 -24.07
N GLU A 77 -11.25 -5.71 -23.86
CA GLU A 77 -10.63 -6.34 -22.70
C GLU A 77 -10.39 -5.33 -21.56
N ALA A 78 -10.39 -5.81 -20.32
CA ALA A 78 -10.05 -5.02 -19.16
C ALA A 78 -9.24 -5.86 -18.15
N LEU A 79 -8.21 -5.27 -17.57
CA LEU A 79 -7.44 -5.85 -16.47
C LEU A 79 -7.88 -5.20 -15.16
N VAL A 80 -8.34 -6.01 -14.22
CA VAL A 80 -8.65 -5.57 -12.86
C VAL A 80 -7.52 -6.00 -11.95
N LEU A 81 -6.92 -5.04 -11.27
CA LEU A 81 -5.91 -5.31 -10.25
C LEU A 81 -6.60 -5.28 -8.91
N ILE A 82 -6.42 -6.35 -8.15
CA ILE A 82 -6.97 -6.52 -6.81
C ILE A 82 -5.79 -6.79 -5.88
N ASP A 83 -5.79 -6.17 -4.71
CA ASP A 83 -4.83 -6.49 -3.67
C ASP A 83 -5.20 -7.83 -3.03
N ALA A 84 -4.28 -8.79 -3.05
CA ALA A 84 -4.54 -10.16 -2.60
C ALA A 84 -4.78 -10.28 -1.09
N ARG A 85 -4.32 -9.31 -0.30
CA ARG A 85 -4.49 -9.30 1.16
C ARG A 85 -5.82 -8.70 1.60
N THR A 86 -6.29 -7.70 0.87
CA THR A 86 -7.47 -6.92 1.27
C THR A 86 -8.68 -7.14 0.38
N GLY A 87 -8.52 -7.76 -0.79
CA GLY A 87 -9.59 -7.89 -1.79
C GLY A 87 -9.99 -6.56 -2.43
N LYS A 88 -9.29 -5.45 -2.12
CA LYS A 88 -9.60 -4.13 -2.66
C LYS A 88 -9.16 -4.03 -4.12
N LYS A 89 -10.02 -3.44 -4.95
CA LYS A 89 -9.66 -3.08 -6.33
C LYS A 89 -8.60 -1.97 -6.30
N LEU A 90 -7.37 -2.31 -6.66
CA LEU A 90 -6.26 -1.37 -6.82
C LEU A 90 -6.42 -0.51 -8.07
N GLY A 91 -7.02 -1.08 -9.12
CA GLY A 91 -7.17 -0.37 -10.38
C GLY A 91 -7.94 -1.16 -11.42
N LEU A 92 -8.33 -0.46 -12.47
CA LEU A 92 -8.94 -1.05 -13.65
C LEU A 92 -8.29 -0.42 -14.88
N ILE A 93 -7.72 -1.27 -15.72
CA ILE A 93 -7.05 -0.89 -16.96
C ILE A 93 -7.92 -1.39 -18.09
N HIS A 94 -8.40 -0.50 -18.95
CA HIS A 94 -9.09 -0.89 -20.18
C HIS A 94 -8.05 -1.18 -21.26
N LEU A 95 -8.04 -2.38 -21.83
CA LEU A 95 -7.25 -2.69 -23.00
C LEU A 95 -8.09 -2.38 -24.24
N GLY A 96 -7.73 -1.32 -24.95
CA GLY A 96 -8.19 -1.03 -26.30
C GLY A 96 -7.15 -1.45 -27.33
N GLU A 97 -7.55 -1.61 -28.60
CA GLU A 97 -6.60 -1.66 -29.71
C GLU A 97 -5.75 -0.40 -29.70
N GLY A 98 -4.43 -0.59 -29.81
CA GLY A 98 -3.43 0.28 -29.21
C GLY A 98 -3.47 1.75 -29.63
N VAL A 99 -3.20 2.60 -28.64
CA VAL A 99 -2.47 3.85 -28.86
C VAL A 99 -1.33 3.84 -27.85
N VAL A 100 -0.18 3.30 -28.29
CA VAL A 100 1.11 3.64 -27.70
C VAL A 100 1.32 5.12 -28.03
N GLN A 101 1.34 5.97 -27.01
CA GLN A 101 1.83 7.34 -27.16
C GLN A 101 3.36 7.34 -27.23
#